data_AF-A0A946B008-F1
#
_entry.id   AF-A0A946B008-F1
#
_cell.length_a   1.000
_cell.length_b   1.000
_cell.length_c   1.000
_cell.angle_alpha   90.00
_cell.angle_beta   90.00
_cell.angle_gamma   90.00
#
_symmetry.space_group_name_H-M   'P 1'
#
loop_
_entity.id
_entity.type
_entity.pdbx_description
1 polymer ?
#
loop_
_entity_poly.entity_id
_entity_poly.type
_entity_poly.pdbx_seq_one_letter_code
_entity_poly.pdbx_strand_id
1 'polypeptide(L)'
;PTYDVINKYPQDYKAIFVGDAFMSPYEVTYKGGSVEHWNEEPGALWLSRMLDHWPDSIWLNPRPEQRWDHTPSTQIIKEVMANRMYPLTVDGLDRGLKALTR
;
A
#
# COMPACT_ATOMS: atom_id res chain seq x y z
N PRO A 1 8.75 15.48 1.72
CA PRO A 1 8.00 14.98 0.54
C PRO A 1 6.69 14.27 0.92
N THR A 2 6.73 13.13 1.61
CA THR A 2 5.51 12.35 1.94
C THR A 2 4.59 13.09 2.93
N TYR A 3 5.15 13.70 3.98
CA TYR A 3 4.39 14.56 4.89
C TYR A 3 3.72 15.73 4.15
N ASP A 4 4.37 16.30 3.14
CA ASP A 4 3.79 17.41 2.38
C ASP A 4 2.51 16.98 1.64
N VAL A 5 2.47 15.73 1.14
CA VAL A 5 1.26 15.16 0.52
C VAL A 5 0.16 14.95 1.55
N ILE A 6 0.48 14.33 2.69
CA ILE A 6 -0.47 14.12 3.79
C ILE A 6 -1.05 15.45 4.29
N ASN A 7 -0.22 16.47 4.45
CA ASN A 7 -0.64 17.79 4.92
C ASN A 7 -1.40 18.61 3.87
N LYS A 8 -1.23 18.30 2.58
CA LYS A 8 -1.86 19.03 1.48
C LYS A 8 -3.28 18.56 1.18
N TYR A 9 -3.54 17.26 1.26
CA TYR A 9 -4.85 16.69 0.93
C TYR A 9 -5.62 16.31 2.20
N PRO A 10 -6.84 16.83 2.42
CA PRO A 10 -7.65 16.48 3.56
C PRO A 10 -8.07 14.99 3.57
N GLN A 11 -8.65 14.56 4.69
CA GLN A 11 -8.97 13.16 4.96
C GLN A 11 -10.15 12.60 4.13
N ASP A 12 -10.94 13.46 3.49
CA ASP A 12 -12.06 13.08 2.62
C ASP A 12 -11.63 12.59 1.23
N TYR A 13 -10.33 12.70 0.93
CA TYR A 13 -9.75 12.13 -0.27
C TYR A 13 -9.66 10.60 -0.17
N LYS A 14 -9.81 9.95 -1.33
CA LYS A 14 -9.62 8.51 -1.48
C LYS A 14 -8.26 8.25 -2.09
N ALA A 15 -7.45 7.38 -1.47
CA ALA A 15 -6.11 7.07 -1.97
C ALA A 15 -6.10 5.72 -2.69
N ILE A 16 -5.54 5.71 -3.90
CA ILE A 16 -5.30 4.49 -4.67
C ILE A 16 -3.80 4.32 -4.79
N PHE A 17 -3.26 3.33 -4.10
CA PHE A 17 -1.86 2.93 -4.23
C PHE A 17 -1.72 1.98 -5.41
N VAL A 18 -0.64 2.10 -6.18
CA VAL A 18 -0.36 1.23 -7.32
C VAL A 18 1.08 0.77 -7.23
N GLY A 19 1.30 -0.55 -7.17
CA GLY A 19 2.64 -1.11 -7.07
C GLY A 19 2.60 -2.64 -6.95
N ASP A 20 3.69 -3.32 -7.30
CA ASP A 20 3.73 -4.78 -7.30
C ASP A 20 3.90 -5.42 -5.91
N ALA A 21 4.18 -4.60 -4.89
CA ALA A 21 4.42 -5.01 -3.51
C ALA A 21 5.45 -6.15 -3.40
N PHE A 22 6.37 -6.22 -4.38
CA PHE A 22 7.38 -7.26 -4.50
C PHE A 22 8.75 -6.67 -4.21
N MET A 23 9.24 -6.89 -3.00
CA MET A 23 10.53 -6.40 -2.52
C MET A 23 11.04 -7.28 -1.38
N SER A 24 12.24 -6.99 -0.89
CA SER A 24 12.71 -7.60 0.36
C SER A 24 11.78 -7.21 1.52
N PRO A 25 11.36 -8.13 2.41
CA PRO A 25 10.56 -7.79 3.58
C PRO A 25 11.22 -6.73 4.48
N TYR A 26 12.55 -6.66 4.45
CA TYR A 26 13.32 -5.69 5.21
C TYR A 26 13.07 -4.25 4.77
N GLU A 27 12.85 -4.01 3.48
CA GLU A 27 12.52 -2.70 2.92
C GLU A 27 11.23 -2.12 3.52
N VAL A 28 10.33 -3.01 3.96
CA VAL A 28 9.02 -2.63 4.53
C VAL A 28 9.08 -2.55 6.05
N THR A 29 9.77 -3.47 6.70
CA THR A 29 9.62 -3.71 8.15
C THR A 29 10.71 -3.06 9.01
N TYR A 30 11.85 -2.65 8.45
CA TYR A 30 12.98 -2.13 9.23
C TYR A 30 13.36 -0.68 8.89
N LYS A 31 13.92 0.00 9.89
CA LYS A 31 14.70 1.23 9.71
C LYS A 31 15.99 0.90 8.97
N GLY A 32 16.41 1.76 8.05
CA GLY A 32 17.55 1.49 7.17
C GLY A 32 17.34 0.34 6.18
N GLY A 33 16.10 -0.17 6.06
CA GLY A 33 15.76 -1.24 5.12
C GLY A 33 15.68 -0.80 3.67
N SER A 34 15.60 0.51 3.40
CA SER A 34 15.59 1.05 2.05
C SER A 34 16.90 0.75 1.32
N VAL A 35 16.77 0.31 0.06
CA VAL A 35 17.92 -0.04 -0.80
C VAL A 35 18.64 1.17 -1.39
N GLU A 36 18.00 2.34 -1.43
CA GLU A 36 18.54 3.55 -2.07
C GLU A 36 19.17 4.53 -1.07
N HIS A 37 18.67 4.56 0.16
CA HIS A 37 19.08 5.54 1.17
C HIS A 37 18.72 5.07 2.58
N TRP A 38 19.30 5.69 3.60
CA TRP A 38 18.90 5.42 4.99
C TRP A 38 17.53 6.01 5.30
N ASN A 39 16.56 5.16 5.64
CA ASN A 39 15.25 5.58 6.16
C ASN A 39 15.21 5.45 7.70
N GLU A 40 14.91 6.55 8.39
CA GLU A 40 14.83 6.55 9.86
C GLU A 40 13.61 5.79 10.42
N GLU A 41 12.65 5.49 9.55
CA GLU A 41 11.36 4.90 9.88
C GLU A 41 10.99 3.81 8.87
N PRO A 42 10.42 2.66 9.30
CA PRO A 42 10.03 1.59 8.40
C PRO A 42 9.00 2.01 7.35
N GLY A 43 9.04 1.40 6.16
CA GLY A 43 8.05 1.65 5.10
C GLY A 43 6.61 1.34 5.53
N ALA A 44 6.41 0.28 6.31
CA ALA A 44 5.10 -0.07 6.86
C ALA A 44 4.51 1.06 7.73
N LEU A 45 5.35 1.76 8.51
CA LEU A 45 4.89 2.85 9.36
C LEU A 45 4.36 4.02 8.53
N TRP A 46 5.03 4.32 7.41
CA TRP A 46 4.55 5.34 6.47
C TRP A 46 3.24 4.94 5.81
N LEU A 47 3.10 3.68 5.41
CA LEU A 47 1.85 3.18 4.84
C LEU A 47 0.72 3.27 5.87
N SER A 48 0.93 2.82 7.10
CA SER A 48 -0.06 2.96 8.18
C SER A 48 -0.50 4.40 8.40
N ARG A 49 0.43 5.36 8.46
CA ARG A 49 0.08 6.79 8.58
C ARG A 49 -0.80 7.30 7.44
N MET A 50 -0.52 6.88 6.20
CA MET A 50 -1.33 7.27 5.05
C MET A 50 -2.72 6.64 5.11
N LEU A 51 -2.85 5.41 5.62
CA LEU A 51 -4.14 4.74 5.79
C LEU A 51 -4.94 5.33 6.96
N ASP A 52 -4.28 5.79 8.02
CA ASP A 52 -4.93 6.50 9.12
C ASP A 52 -5.46 7.87 8.67
N HIS A 53 -4.78 8.53 7.73
CA HIS A 53 -5.19 9.82 7.19
C HIS A 53 -6.22 9.72 6.06
N TRP A 54 -6.07 8.76 5.15
CA TRP A 54 -7.06 8.44 4.11
C TRP A 54 -7.67 7.06 4.40
N PRO A 55 -8.70 6.98 5.25
CA PRO A 55 -9.31 5.70 5.61
C PRO A 55 -9.91 5.00 4.40
N ASP A 56 -10.33 5.74 3.36
CA ASP A 56 -10.79 5.20 2.08
C ASP A 56 -9.61 4.98 1.13
N SER A 57 -8.88 3.89 1.35
CA SER A 57 -7.69 3.53 0.60
C SER A 57 -7.73 2.11 0.04
N ILE A 58 -7.21 1.93 -1.17
CA ILE A 58 -7.01 0.60 -1.78
C ILE A 58 -5.62 0.49 -2.41
N TRP A 59 -5.15 -0.74 -2.61
CA TRP A 59 -3.92 -1.02 -3.34
C TRP A 59 -4.22 -1.84 -4.61
N LEU A 60 -3.73 -1.40 -5.75
CA LEU A 60 -3.81 -2.12 -7.02
C LEU A 60 -2.45 -2.74 -7.34
N ASN A 61 -2.42 -4.07 -7.41
CA ASN A 61 -1.20 -4.82 -7.65
C ASN A 61 -1.18 -5.44 -9.07
N PRO A 62 -0.20 -5.09 -9.94
CA PRO A 62 -0.09 -5.64 -11.30
C PRO A 62 0.38 -7.09 -11.38
N ARG A 63 0.88 -7.68 -10.28
CA ARG A 63 1.26 -9.10 -10.26
C ARG A 63 -0.01 -9.97 -10.19
N PRO A 64 -0.02 -11.14 -10.86
CA PRO A 64 -1.13 -12.08 -10.75
C PRO A 64 -1.43 -12.43 -9.29
N GLU A 65 -2.70 -12.39 -8.90
CA GLU A 65 -3.18 -12.58 -7.51
C GLU A 65 -2.70 -13.91 -6.91
N GLN A 66 -2.59 -14.96 -7.73
CA GLN A 66 -2.10 -16.29 -7.32
C GLN A 66 -0.65 -16.27 -6.80
N ARG A 67 0.14 -15.23 -7.15
CA ARG A 67 1.54 -15.10 -6.69
C ARG A 67 1.68 -14.39 -5.36
N TRP A 68 0.64 -13.72 -4.88
CA TRP A 68 0.71 -12.89 -3.68
C TRP A 68 1.01 -13.73 -2.44
N ASP A 69 0.48 -14.95 -2.37
CA ASP A 69 0.69 -15.88 -1.25
C ASP A 69 2.12 -16.46 -1.20
N HIS A 70 2.90 -16.27 -2.27
CA HIS A 70 4.29 -16.71 -2.36
C HIS A 70 5.31 -15.60 -2.13
N THR A 71 4.86 -14.36 -1.92
CA THR A 71 5.74 -13.21 -1.71
C THR A 71 5.52 -12.62 -0.32
N PRO A 72 6.49 -12.75 0.61
CA PRO A 72 6.30 -12.31 1.99
C PRO A 72 6.01 -10.80 2.13
N SER A 73 6.69 -9.94 1.37
CA SER A 73 6.42 -8.50 1.37
C SER A 73 5.01 -8.17 0.86
N THR A 74 4.53 -8.89 -0.16
CA THR A 74 3.15 -8.73 -0.66
C THR A 74 2.12 -9.10 0.40
N GLN A 75 2.37 -10.15 1.19
CA GLN A 75 1.50 -10.51 2.33
C GLN A 75 1.50 -9.42 3.41
N ILE A 76 2.68 -8.88 3.77
CA ILE A 76 2.79 -7.78 4.74
C ILE A 76 1.99 -6.56 4.26
N ILE A 77 2.17 -6.14 3.01
CA ILE A 77 1.42 -5.00 2.45
C ILE A 77 -0.08 -5.28 2.44
N LYS A 78 -0.51 -6.48 2.03
CA LYS A 78 -1.92 -6.89 2.04
C LYS A 78 -2.53 -6.82 3.44
N GLU A 79 -1.77 -7.21 4.46
CA GLU A 79 -2.18 -7.17 5.87
C GLU A 79 -2.28 -5.73 6.38
N VAL A 80 -1.29 -4.88 6.11
CA VAL A 80 -1.33 -3.43 6.42
C VAL A 80 -2.52 -2.75 5.73
N MET A 81 -2.82 -3.13 4.49
CA MET A 81 -4.00 -2.65 3.75
C MET A 81 -5.33 -3.21 4.27
N ALA A 82 -5.33 -4.03 5.33
CA ALA A 82 -6.51 -4.71 5.86
C ALA A 82 -7.28 -5.49 4.78
N ASN A 83 -6.56 -6.23 3.94
CA ASN A 83 -7.09 -6.98 2.79
C ASN A 83 -7.74 -6.13 1.67
N ARG A 84 -7.53 -4.81 1.64
CA ARG A 84 -8.00 -3.92 0.56
C ARG A 84 -7.00 -3.81 -0.59
N MET A 85 -6.50 -4.96 -1.03
CA MET A 85 -5.60 -5.08 -2.17
C MET A 85 -6.28 -5.87 -3.29
N TYR A 86 -6.24 -5.33 -4.51
CA TYR A 86 -6.95 -5.86 -5.68
C TYR A 86 -5.99 -5.98 -6.86
N PRO A 87 -6.18 -6.95 -7.77
CA PRO A 87 -5.32 -7.08 -8.94
C PRO A 87 -5.55 -5.90 -9.89
N LEU A 88 -4.50 -5.45 -10.59
CA LEU A 88 -4.62 -4.41 -11.62
C LEU A 88 -5.19 -5.00 -12.91
N THR A 89 -6.47 -5.37 -12.86
CA THR A 89 -7.29 -5.86 -13.97
C THR A 89 -8.61 -5.07 -13.99
N VAL A 90 -9.39 -5.19 -15.08
CA VAL A 90 -10.70 -4.53 -15.16
C VAL A 90 -11.62 -4.97 -14.01
N ASP A 91 -11.65 -6.27 -13.71
CA ASP A 91 -12.40 -6.80 -12.56
C ASP A 91 -11.88 -6.27 -11.22
N GLY A 92 -10.55 -6.26 -11.02
CA GLY A 92 -9.97 -5.77 -9.77
C GLY A 92 -10.19 -4.27 -9.55
N LEU A 93 -10.21 -3.47 -10.63
CA LEU A 93 -10.60 -2.06 -10.59
C LEU A 93 -12.05 -1.90 -10.13
N ASP A 94 -12.99 -2.67 -10.69
CA ASP A 94 -14.40 -2.63 -10.27
C ASP A 94 -14.56 -3.01 -8.79
N ARG A 95 -13.91 -4.11 -8.35
CA ARG A 95 -13.89 -4.52 -6.93
C ARG A 95 -13.30 -3.46 -6.01
N GLY A 96 -12.17 -2.86 -6.40
CA GLY A 96 -11.49 -1.84 -5.62
C GLY A 96 -12.30 -0.55 -5.50
N LEU A 97 -12.87 -0.07 -6.61
CA LEU A 97 -13.71 1.14 -6.61
C LEU A 97 -14.99 0.94 -5.77
N LYS A 98 -15.62 -0.24 -5.82
CA LYS A 98 -16.76 -0.57 -4.94
C LYS A 98 -16.37 -0.52 -3.46
N ALA A 99 -15.17 -0.99 -3.11
CA ALA A 99 -14.68 -0.93 -1.74
C ALA A 99 -14.46 0.51 -1.23
N LEU A 100 -14.08 1.43 -2.13
CA LEU A 100 -13.95 2.84 -1.82
C LEU A 100 -15.29 3.56 -1.61
N THR A 101 -16.40 3.02 -2.10
CA THR A 101 -17.73 3.68 -2.00
C THR A 101 -18.55 3.28 -0.79
N ARG A 102 -18.05 2.37 0.04
CA ARG A 102 -18.76 1.84 1.21
C ARG A 102 -18.67 2.74 2.44
#